data_AF-A0A1G7X6K3-F1
#
_entry.id   AF-A0A1G7X6K3-F1
#
_cell.length_a   1.000
_cell.length_b   1.000
_cell.length_c   1.000
_cell.angle_alpha   90.00
_cell.angle_beta   90.00
_cell.angle_gamma   90.00
#
_symmetry.space_group_name_H-M   'P 1'
#
loop_
_entity.id
_entity.type
_entity.pdbx_description
1 polymer ?
#
loop_
_entity_poly.entity_id
_entity_poly.type
_entity_poly.pdbx_seq_one_letter_code
_entity_poly.pdbx_strand_id
1 'polypeptide(L)'
;MRDYQERDSEFVDRLVHINRVAKVVKGGRRFGFAALVVVGDQKGRVGFGHGKAREVPEAIRKATEQAKRQMIRVPLREARTLHHDVHGRHGAGKVILRAAPAGTGIIAGGPMRAVFETLGINDIVAKSQGSANPYNMVRATFDALKNVDSPRSVAARRGIKVSELQARRGEAAVEA
;
A
#
# COMPACT_ATOMS: atom_id res chain seq x y z
N MET A 1 21.92 13.07 17.43
CA MET A 1 21.49 13.75 16.18
C MET A 1 21.79 12.94 14.92
N ARG A 2 22.77 12.00 14.93
CA ARG A 2 23.09 11.10 13.80
C ARG A 2 22.01 10.04 13.51
N ASP A 3 21.34 9.50 14.53
CA ASP A 3 20.38 8.37 14.37
C ASP A 3 19.05 8.72 13.67
N TYR A 4 18.78 10.01 13.44
CA TYR A 4 17.59 10.47 12.74
C TYR A 4 17.79 10.58 11.22
N GLN A 5 19.02 10.84 10.77
CA GLN A 5 19.35 10.92 9.34
C GLN A 5 19.50 9.53 8.71
N GLU A 6 20.07 8.55 9.41
CA GLU A 6 20.20 7.18 8.90
C GLU A 6 18.85 6.48 8.71
N ARG A 7 17.87 6.74 9.59
CA ARG A 7 16.52 6.20 9.46
C ARG A 7 15.77 6.76 8.25
N ASP A 8 16.09 7.97 7.81
CA ASP A 8 15.46 8.58 6.63
C ASP A 8 16.00 8.02 5.31
N SER A 9 17.24 7.53 5.28
CA SER A 9 17.87 6.98 4.07
C SER A 9 17.32 5.63 3.60
N GLU A 10 16.64 4.86 4.46
CA GLU A 10 16.11 3.54 4.09
C GLU A 10 14.71 3.58 3.45
N PHE A 11 14.02 4.72 3.55
CA PHE A 11 12.65 4.83 3.06
C PHE A 11 12.60 5.48 1.68
N VAL A 12 11.92 4.81 0.76
CA VAL A 12 11.60 5.33 -0.57
C VAL A 12 10.22 5.95 -0.54
N ASP A 13 10.14 7.21 -0.91
CA ASP A 13 8.90 7.94 -1.09
C ASP A 13 8.48 8.02 -2.55
N ARG A 14 7.17 7.88 -2.79
CA ARG A 14 6.54 8.01 -4.10
C ARG A 14 5.39 8.98 -4.01
N LEU A 15 5.46 10.01 -4.85
CA LEU A 15 4.36 10.94 -5.03
C LEU A 15 3.27 10.28 -5.89
N VAL A 16 2.06 10.17 -5.34
CA VAL A 16 0.93 9.57 -6.05
C VAL A 16 0.12 10.61 -6.80
N HIS A 17 -0.23 11.71 -6.11
CA HIS A 17 -1.09 12.73 -6.69
C HIS A 17 -0.91 14.09 -6.00
N ILE A 18 -1.01 15.16 -6.78
CA ILE A 18 -1.03 16.54 -6.28
C ILE A 18 -2.30 17.22 -6.79
N ASN A 19 -3.04 17.84 -5.88
CA ASN A 19 -4.21 18.66 -6.17
C ASN A 19 -3.94 20.11 -5.81
N ARG A 20 -4.29 21.03 -6.71
CA ARG A 20 -4.45 22.45 -6.35
C ARG A 20 -5.88 22.66 -5.84
N VAL A 21 -6.00 22.98 -4.56
CA VAL A 21 -7.30 23.20 -3.88
C VAL A 21 -7.48 24.68 -3.53
N ALA A 22 -8.72 25.15 -3.47
CA ALA A 22 -9.03 26.55 -3.17
C ALA A 22 -10.08 26.66 -2.05
N LYS A 23 -9.88 27.62 -1.12
CA LYS A 23 -10.89 28.06 -0.15
C LYS A 23 -11.40 29.44 -0.57
N VAL A 24 -12.70 29.56 -0.80
CA VAL A 24 -13.35 30.85 -1.12
C VAL A 24 -13.46 31.69 0.15
N VAL A 25 -13.14 32.98 0.05
CA VAL A 25 -13.23 33.98 1.11
C VAL A 25 -13.89 35.25 0.57
N LYS A 26 -14.30 36.18 1.45
CA LYS A 26 -15.02 37.42 1.05
C LYS A 26 -14.29 38.25 -0.03
N GLY A 27 -12.96 38.19 -0.08
CA GLY A 27 -12.12 38.92 -1.05
C GLY A 27 -11.44 38.07 -2.12
N GLY A 28 -11.91 36.84 -2.39
CA GLY A 28 -11.35 36.00 -3.47
C GLY A 28 -11.18 34.53 -3.10
N ARG A 29 -10.14 33.88 -3.65
CA ARG A 29 -9.84 32.46 -3.40
C ARG A 29 -8.42 32.30 -2.86
N ARG A 30 -8.28 31.64 -1.71
CA ARG A 30 -6.98 31.21 -1.18
C ARG A 30 -6.65 29.83 -1.73
N PHE A 31 -5.61 29.75 -2.55
CA PHE A 31 -5.11 28.48 -3.07
C PHE A 31 -4.22 27.77 -2.05
N GLY A 32 -4.18 26.45 -2.16
CA GLY A 32 -3.19 25.60 -1.51
C GLY A 32 -3.00 24.33 -2.33
N PHE A 33 -1.98 23.56 -1.99
CA PHE A 33 -1.69 22.29 -2.63
C PHE A 33 -1.91 21.16 -1.62
N ALA A 34 -2.56 20.10 -2.08
CA ALA A 34 -2.71 18.86 -1.33
C ALA A 34 -1.92 17.77 -2.06
N ALA A 35 -1.03 17.08 -1.34
CA ALA A 35 -0.22 16.00 -1.85
C ALA A 35 -0.61 14.68 -1.18
N LEU A 36 -0.69 13.60 -1.95
CA LEU A 36 -0.80 12.22 -1.49
C LEU A 36 0.53 11.53 -1.77
N VAL A 37 1.19 11.05 -0.73
CA VAL A 37 2.50 10.41 -0.78
C VAL A 37 2.41 9.04 -0.15
N VAL A 38 3.14 8.08 -0.71
CA VAL A 38 3.34 6.75 -0.16
C VAL A 38 4.82 6.58 0.15
N VAL A 39 5.13 5.97 1.28
CA VAL A 39 6.49 5.75 1.77
C VAL A 39 6.63 4.27 2.13
N GLY A 40 7.74 3.64 1.77
CA GLY A 40 8.00 2.26 2.16
C GLY A 40 9.48 1.93 2.15
N ASP A 41 9.85 0.80 2.74
CA ASP A 41 11.24 0.36 2.87
C ASP A 41 11.64 -0.74 1.88
N GLN A 42 10.75 -1.08 0.93
CA GLN A 42 10.88 -2.20 0.00
C GLN A 42 11.13 -3.57 0.67
N LYS A 43 11.01 -3.67 1.99
CA LYS A 43 11.22 -4.87 2.80
C LYS A 43 9.92 -5.32 3.47
N GLY A 44 8.78 -4.91 2.91
CA GLY A 44 7.45 -5.27 3.41
C GLY A 44 6.85 -4.29 4.42
N ARG A 45 7.43 -3.09 4.63
CA ARG A 45 6.76 -1.99 5.34
C ARG A 45 6.35 -0.89 4.36
N VAL A 46 5.12 -0.41 4.50
CA VAL A 46 4.58 0.67 3.69
C VAL A 46 3.62 1.53 4.50
N GLY A 47 3.57 2.83 4.22
CA GLY A 47 2.69 3.82 4.82
C GLY A 47 2.26 4.84 3.79
N PHE A 48 1.12 5.51 4.01
CA PHE A 48 0.68 6.60 3.16
C PHE A 48 0.34 7.82 4.01
N GLY A 49 0.41 9.00 3.41
CA GLY A 49 0.11 10.25 4.09
C GLY A 49 -0.44 11.28 3.11
N HIS A 50 -1.22 12.20 3.64
CA HIS A 50 -1.73 13.35 2.91
C HIS A 50 -1.29 14.64 3.60
N GLY A 51 -0.80 15.59 2.82
CA GLY A 51 -0.34 16.87 3.32
C GLY A 51 -1.02 17.99 2.57
N LYS A 52 -1.34 19.10 3.26
CA LYS A 52 -1.82 20.32 2.63
C LYS A 52 -1.00 21.51 3.10
N ALA A 53 -0.55 22.32 2.16
CA ALA A 53 0.22 23.53 2.43
C ALA A 53 -0.02 24.61 1.37
N ARG A 54 0.61 25.78 1.53
CA ARG A 54 0.57 26.86 0.53
C ARG A 54 1.49 26.56 -0.65
N GLU A 55 2.59 25.87 -0.38
CA GLU A 55 3.59 25.48 -1.37
C GLU A 55 3.61 23.96 -1.55
N VAL A 56 4.02 23.51 -2.73
CA VAL A 56 4.08 22.08 -3.06
C VAL A 56 5.11 21.32 -2.22
N PRO A 57 6.36 21.79 -2.05
CA PRO A 57 7.37 21.06 -1.27
C PRO A 57 6.97 20.88 0.20
N GLU A 58 6.36 21.92 0.79
CA GLU A 58 5.86 21.86 2.16
C GLU A 58 4.70 20.87 2.32
N ALA A 59 3.82 20.75 1.31
CA ALA A 59 2.74 19.77 1.30
C ALA A 59 3.28 18.34 1.23
N ILE A 60 4.29 18.10 0.39
CA ILE A 60 4.95 16.79 0.26
C ILE A 60 5.63 16.43 1.58
N ARG A 61 6.41 17.33 2.17
CA ARG A 61 7.07 17.08 3.46
C ARG A 61 6.09 16.67 4.56
N LYS A 62 4.96 17.40 4.70
CA LYS A 62 3.90 17.06 5.67
C LYS A 62 3.29 15.67 5.39
N ALA A 63 3.07 15.33 4.12
CA ALA A 63 2.57 14.03 3.72
C ALA A 63 3.57 12.90 4.07
N THR A 64 4.85 13.09 3.78
CA THR A 64 5.92 12.13 4.05
C THR A 64 6.09 11.88 5.56
N GLU A 65 6.10 12.94 6.37
CA GLU A 65 6.17 12.82 7.83
C GLU A 65 4.96 12.07 8.41
N GLN A 66 3.75 12.30 7.87
CA GLN A 66 2.56 11.55 8.27
C GLN A 66 2.66 10.07 7.86
N ALA A 67 3.11 9.79 6.63
CA ALA A 67 3.23 8.44 6.10
C ALA A 67 4.18 7.57 6.93
N LYS A 68 5.33 8.13 7.33
CA LYS A 68 6.33 7.45 8.18
C LYS A 68 5.75 7.04 9.54
N ARG A 69 4.80 7.80 10.10
CA ARG A 69 4.15 7.47 11.38
C ARG A 69 3.12 6.35 11.26
N GLN A 70 2.58 6.12 10.08
CA GLN A 70 1.45 5.18 9.84
C GLN A 70 1.87 3.94 9.04
N MET A 71 3.14 3.54 9.12
CA MET A 71 3.62 2.37 8.41
C MET A 71 3.02 1.08 8.96
N ILE A 72 2.58 0.21 8.05
CA ILE A 72 2.12 -1.14 8.32
C ILE A 72 3.15 -2.15 7.82
N ARG A 73 3.24 -3.30 8.48
CA ARG A 73 4.04 -4.44 8.02
C ARG A 73 3.12 -5.44 7.32
N VAL A 74 3.46 -5.79 6.08
CA VAL A 74 2.71 -6.77 5.27
C VAL A 74 3.50 -8.07 5.19
N PRO A 75 2.89 -9.23 5.46
CA PRO A 75 3.56 -10.51 5.26
C PRO A 75 3.64 -10.84 3.76
N LEU A 76 4.87 -10.87 3.23
CA LEU A 76 5.15 -11.20 1.83
C LEU A 76 5.63 -12.64 1.68
N ARG A 77 5.15 -13.31 0.65
CA ARG A 77 5.65 -14.62 0.22
C ARG A 77 6.94 -14.41 -0.58
N GLU A 78 8.01 -15.09 -0.18
CA GLU A 78 9.32 -15.04 -0.87
C GLU A 78 9.87 -13.61 -1.05
N ALA A 79 9.41 -12.66 -0.21
CA ALA A 79 9.65 -11.23 -0.37
C ALA A 79 9.28 -10.67 -1.76
N ARG A 80 8.36 -11.33 -2.49
CA ARG A 80 8.06 -11.06 -3.90
C ARG A 80 6.58 -10.83 -4.19
N THR A 81 5.69 -11.62 -3.59
CA THR A 81 4.25 -11.62 -3.89
C THR A 81 3.37 -11.84 -2.64
N LEU A 82 2.05 -11.81 -2.79
CA LEU A 82 1.07 -12.07 -1.74
C LEU A 82 0.89 -13.58 -1.48
N HIS A 83 0.44 -13.94 -0.28
CA HIS A 83 0.21 -15.35 0.08
C HIS A 83 -1.06 -15.95 -0.56
N HIS A 84 -2.10 -15.12 -0.68
CA HIS A 84 -3.42 -15.45 -1.23
C HIS A 84 -4.07 -14.16 -1.78
N ASP A 85 -5.17 -14.34 -2.50
CA ASP A 85 -5.93 -13.23 -3.07
C ASP A 85 -6.72 -12.50 -1.99
N VAL A 86 -6.65 -11.16 -2.00
CA VAL A 86 -7.30 -10.31 -1.00
C VAL A 86 -8.12 -9.22 -1.65
N HIS A 87 -9.16 -8.83 -0.95
CA HIS A 87 -10.07 -7.77 -1.37
C HIS A 87 -10.03 -6.66 -0.33
N GLY A 88 -10.07 -5.41 -0.78
CA GLY A 88 -10.14 -4.26 0.10
C GLY A 88 -11.17 -3.26 -0.39
N ARG A 89 -11.75 -2.52 0.57
CA ARG A 89 -12.79 -1.54 0.25
C ARG A 89 -12.62 -0.30 1.12
N HIS A 90 -12.69 0.85 0.46
CA HIS A 90 -12.80 2.12 1.17
C HIS A 90 -13.79 3.05 0.45
N GLY A 91 -14.91 3.35 1.12
CA GLY A 91 -16.02 4.07 0.51
C GLY A 91 -16.52 3.38 -0.76
N ALA A 92 -16.46 4.09 -1.89
CA ALA A 92 -16.82 3.60 -3.22
C ALA A 92 -15.64 2.98 -4.01
N GLY A 93 -14.41 2.98 -3.46
CA GLY A 93 -13.27 2.29 -4.06
C GLY A 93 -13.22 0.84 -3.60
N LYS A 94 -13.28 -0.11 -4.55
CA LYS A 94 -13.06 -1.53 -4.30
C LYS A 94 -11.78 -1.95 -5.03
N VAL A 95 -10.92 -2.71 -4.37
CA VAL A 95 -9.66 -3.19 -4.94
C VAL A 95 -9.60 -4.70 -4.77
N ILE A 96 -9.24 -5.38 -5.85
CA ILE A 96 -8.99 -6.81 -5.90
C ILE A 96 -7.49 -6.99 -6.11
N LEU A 97 -6.83 -7.69 -5.19
CA LEU A 97 -5.43 -8.05 -5.28
C LEU A 97 -5.31 -9.55 -5.46
N ARG A 98 -4.58 -9.98 -6.47
CA ARG A 98 -4.30 -11.39 -6.73
C ARG A 98 -2.81 -11.66 -6.66
N ALA A 99 -2.47 -12.78 -6.01
CA ALA A 99 -1.09 -13.27 -6.01
C ALA A 99 -0.71 -13.72 -7.43
N ALA A 100 0.54 -13.48 -7.81
CA ALA A 100 1.00 -13.73 -9.18
C ALA A 100 2.26 -14.63 -9.22
N PRO A 101 2.39 -15.49 -10.24
CA PRO A 101 3.62 -16.24 -10.50
C PRO A 101 4.84 -15.33 -10.72
N ALA A 102 6.04 -15.89 -10.60
CA ALA A 102 7.27 -15.15 -10.85
C ALA A 102 7.35 -14.68 -12.30
N GLY A 103 7.77 -13.42 -12.51
CA GLY A 103 7.92 -12.82 -13.83
C GLY A 103 6.68 -12.14 -14.39
N THR A 104 5.61 -12.00 -13.60
CA THR A 104 4.40 -11.27 -13.98
C THR A 104 4.60 -9.75 -13.92
N GLY A 105 5.44 -9.28 -13.00
CA GLY A 105 5.61 -7.86 -12.73
C GLY A 105 4.43 -7.22 -11.99
N ILE A 106 4.46 -5.89 -11.85
CA ILE A 106 3.42 -5.12 -11.16
C ILE A 106 2.36 -4.63 -12.16
N ILE A 107 1.27 -5.42 -12.27
CA ILE A 107 0.11 -5.07 -13.08
C ILE A 107 -0.93 -4.41 -12.16
N ALA A 108 -0.82 -3.09 -12.03
CA ALA A 108 -1.70 -2.30 -11.17
C ALA A 108 -1.93 -0.90 -11.75
N GLY A 109 -3.07 -0.29 -11.39
CA GLY A 109 -3.34 1.13 -11.68
C GLY A 109 -2.35 2.05 -10.96
N GLY A 110 -2.04 3.22 -11.53
CA GLY A 110 -0.95 4.11 -11.09
C GLY A 110 -0.86 4.33 -9.58
N PRO A 111 -1.95 4.72 -8.88
CA PRO A 111 -1.91 4.91 -7.42
C PRO A 111 -1.62 3.64 -6.62
N MET A 112 -2.07 2.48 -7.09
CA MET A 112 -1.78 1.19 -6.45
C MET A 112 -0.35 0.72 -6.74
N ARG A 113 0.13 0.95 -7.97
CA ARG A 113 1.51 0.63 -8.36
C ARG A 113 2.53 1.33 -7.45
N ALA A 114 2.32 2.61 -7.15
CA ALA A 114 3.18 3.34 -6.20
C ALA A 114 3.24 2.67 -4.81
N VAL A 115 2.14 2.06 -4.35
CA VAL A 115 2.10 1.30 -3.09
C VAL A 115 2.89 -0.01 -3.21
N PHE A 116 2.73 -0.76 -4.30
CA PHE A 116 3.44 -2.03 -4.46
C PHE A 116 4.94 -1.86 -4.67
N GLU A 117 5.36 -0.85 -5.43
CA GLU A 117 6.78 -0.51 -5.61
C GLU A 117 7.45 -0.13 -4.28
N THR A 118 6.81 0.73 -3.49
CA THR A 118 7.36 1.16 -2.18
C THR A 118 7.33 0.04 -1.14
N LEU A 119 6.36 -0.87 -1.23
CA LEU A 119 6.28 -2.06 -0.39
C LEU A 119 7.38 -3.09 -0.72
N GLY A 120 7.85 -3.12 -1.99
CA GLY A 120 8.83 -4.10 -2.48
C GLY A 120 8.21 -5.35 -3.09
N ILE A 121 6.97 -5.28 -3.57
CA ILE A 121 6.34 -6.38 -4.31
C ILE A 121 6.77 -6.32 -5.76
N ASN A 122 7.26 -7.44 -6.30
CA ASN A 122 7.65 -7.53 -7.70
C ASN A 122 6.53 -8.07 -8.58
N ASP A 123 5.72 -9.01 -8.06
CA ASP A 123 4.69 -9.70 -8.85
C ASP A 123 3.32 -9.61 -8.17
N ILE A 124 2.40 -8.90 -8.83
CA ILE A 124 1.02 -8.76 -8.37
C ILE A 124 0.11 -8.34 -9.52
N VAL A 125 -1.12 -8.86 -9.50
CA VAL A 125 -2.19 -8.38 -10.37
C VAL A 125 -3.24 -7.70 -9.50
N ALA A 126 -3.46 -6.41 -9.75
CA ALA A 126 -4.39 -5.59 -8.98
C ALA A 126 -5.37 -4.88 -9.90
N LYS A 127 -6.66 -4.98 -9.58
CA LYS A 127 -7.73 -4.27 -10.30
C LYS A 127 -8.53 -3.40 -9.33
N SER A 128 -8.71 -2.14 -9.70
CA SER A 128 -9.70 -1.26 -9.07
C SER A 128 -11.07 -1.46 -9.74
N GLN A 129 -12.10 -1.60 -8.94
CA GLN A 129 -13.50 -1.65 -9.33
C GLN A 129 -14.28 -0.53 -8.63
N GLY A 130 -15.08 0.22 -9.38
CA GLY A 130 -15.82 1.37 -8.85
C GLY A 130 -15.05 2.68 -9.01
N SER A 131 -14.80 3.39 -7.91
CA SER A 131 -14.21 4.74 -7.95
C SER A 131 -12.72 4.75 -8.35
N ALA A 132 -12.38 5.60 -9.32
CA ALA A 132 -11.00 5.85 -9.77
C ALA A 132 -10.27 6.95 -8.96
N ASN A 133 -10.83 7.40 -7.83
CA ASN A 133 -10.20 8.43 -7.00
C ASN A 133 -8.91 7.88 -6.33
N PRO A 134 -7.72 8.49 -6.57
CA PRO A 134 -6.46 8.02 -6.00
C PRO A 134 -6.46 7.86 -4.48
N TYR A 135 -7.14 8.75 -3.75
CA TYR A 135 -7.21 8.69 -2.29
C TYR A 135 -7.94 7.44 -1.80
N ASN A 136 -9.07 7.11 -2.44
CA ASN A 136 -9.86 5.94 -2.08
C ASN A 136 -9.18 4.66 -2.53
N MET A 137 -8.53 4.66 -3.71
CA MET A 137 -7.79 3.50 -4.19
C MET A 137 -6.64 3.15 -3.25
N VAL A 138 -5.80 4.12 -2.86
CA VAL A 138 -4.71 3.88 -1.90
C VAL A 138 -5.27 3.35 -0.57
N ARG A 139 -6.30 3.99 -0.01
CA ARG A 139 -6.90 3.53 1.25
C ARG A 139 -7.48 2.11 1.15
N ALA A 140 -8.15 1.79 0.05
CA ALA A 140 -8.69 0.45 -0.21
C ALA A 140 -7.57 -0.59 -0.41
N THR A 141 -6.45 -0.23 -1.03
CA THR A 141 -5.27 -1.10 -1.11
C THR A 141 -4.67 -1.36 0.26
N PHE A 142 -4.54 -0.35 1.11
CA PHE A 142 -4.05 -0.53 2.48
C PHE A 142 -5.00 -1.39 3.34
N ASP A 143 -6.30 -1.27 3.13
CA ASP A 143 -7.31 -2.15 3.73
C ASP A 143 -7.11 -3.61 3.29
N ALA A 144 -6.95 -3.85 1.98
CA ALA A 144 -6.64 -5.18 1.44
C ALA A 144 -5.35 -5.76 2.03
N LEU A 145 -4.28 -4.96 2.11
CA LEU A 145 -2.97 -5.39 2.60
C LEU A 145 -2.99 -5.74 4.10
N LYS A 146 -3.83 -5.08 4.90
CA LYS A 146 -4.01 -5.42 6.33
C LYS A 146 -4.69 -6.78 6.52
N ASN A 147 -5.51 -7.20 5.57
CA ASN A 147 -6.21 -8.48 5.60
C ASN A 147 -5.35 -9.65 5.08
N VAL A 148 -4.09 -9.40 4.69
CA VAL A 148 -3.18 -10.46 4.25
C VAL A 148 -2.69 -11.24 5.47
N ASP A 149 -3.20 -12.45 5.61
CA ASP A 149 -2.73 -13.44 6.58
C ASP A 149 -1.52 -14.24 6.05
N SER A 150 -0.52 -14.43 6.92
CA SER A 150 0.59 -15.36 6.69
C SER A 150 0.18 -16.80 7.03
N PRO A 151 0.71 -17.82 6.34
CA PRO A 151 0.47 -19.23 6.73
C PRO A 151 0.83 -19.52 8.19
N ARG A 152 1.85 -18.84 8.73
CA ARG A 152 2.25 -18.93 10.13
C ARG A 152 1.18 -18.38 11.08
N SER A 153 0.60 -17.22 10.78
CA SER A 153 -0.45 -16.62 11.61
C SER A 153 -1.74 -17.45 11.56
N VAL A 154 -2.07 -18.04 10.41
CA VAL A 154 -3.23 -18.94 10.28
C VAL A 154 -3.02 -20.24 11.05
N ALA A 155 -1.83 -20.86 10.92
CA ALA A 155 -1.48 -22.09 11.65
C ALA A 155 -1.56 -21.89 13.17
N ALA A 156 -1.02 -20.77 13.68
CA ALA A 156 -1.10 -20.40 15.09
C ALA A 156 -2.56 -20.21 15.55
N ARG A 157 -3.39 -19.53 14.74
CA ARG A 157 -4.82 -19.31 15.05
C ARG A 157 -5.62 -20.61 15.09
N ARG A 158 -5.25 -21.59 14.26
CA ARG A 158 -5.94 -22.89 14.16
C ARG A 158 -5.36 -23.98 15.07
N GLY A 159 -4.21 -23.76 15.71
CA GLY A 159 -3.54 -24.76 16.54
C GLY A 159 -2.93 -25.93 15.75
N ILE A 160 -2.66 -25.74 14.45
CA ILE A 160 -2.16 -26.79 13.54
C ILE A 160 -0.71 -26.47 13.17
N LYS A 161 0.11 -27.49 12.88
CA LYS A 161 1.48 -27.28 12.40
C LYS A 161 1.48 -26.64 11.01
N VAL A 162 2.44 -25.75 10.74
CA VAL A 162 2.57 -25.04 9.46
C VAL A 162 2.75 -26.00 8.28
N SER A 163 3.47 -27.11 8.50
CA SER A 163 3.68 -28.15 7.49
C SER A 163 2.39 -28.82 7.05
N GLU A 164 1.50 -29.13 7.99
CA GLU A 164 0.20 -29.75 7.72
C GLU A 164 -0.73 -28.78 6.95
N LEU A 165 -0.67 -27.48 7.26
CA LEU A 165 -1.39 -26.45 6.51
C LEU A 165 -0.89 -26.32 5.06
N GLN A 166 0.42 -26.46 4.84
CA GLN A 166 1.02 -26.40 3.51
C GLN A 166 0.73 -27.65 2.68
N ALA A 167 0.71 -28.84 3.29
CA ALA A 167 0.35 -30.09 2.63
C ALA A 167 -1.07 -30.05 2.05
N ARG A 168 -2.06 -29.58 2.84
CA ARG A 168 -3.46 -29.41 2.39
C ARG A 168 -3.62 -28.43 1.23
N ARG A 169 -2.71 -27.44 1.09
CA ARG A 169 -2.69 -26.52 -0.05
C ARG A 169 -2.21 -27.21 -1.33
N GLY A 170 -1.26 -28.14 -1.21
CA GLY A 170 -0.79 -28.94 -2.34
C GLY A 170 -1.90 -29.81 -2.92
N GLU A 171 -2.66 -30.47 -2.06
CA GLU A 171 -3.80 -31.33 -2.46
C GLU A 171 -4.89 -30.54 -3.19
N ALA A 172 -5.29 -29.38 -2.66
CA ALA A 172 -6.31 -28.52 -3.29
C ALA A 172 -5.87 -27.89 -4.62
N ALA A 173 -4.56 -27.86 -4.93
CA ALA A 173 -4.04 -27.37 -6.20
C ALA A 173 -3.89 -28.48 -7.26
N VAL A 174 -4.02 -29.76 -6.85
CA VAL A 174 -3.94 -30.93 -7.74
C VAL A 174 -5.34 -31.35 -8.22
N GLU A 175 -6.40 -31.02 -7.47
CA GLU A 175 -7.80 -31.29 -7.83
C GLU A 175 -8.47 -30.20 -8.69
N ALA A 176 -7.83 -29.05 -8.91
CA ALA A 176 -8.36 -27.91 -9.68
C ALA A 176 -7.61 -27.69 -10.99
#